data_AF-D6ANG4-F1
#
_entry.id   AF-D6ANG4-F1
#
_cell.length_a   1.000
_cell.length_b   1.000
_cell.length_c   1.000
_cell.angle_alpha   90.00
_cell.angle_beta   90.00
_cell.angle_gamma   90.00
#
_symmetry.space_group_name_H-M   'P 1'
#
loop_
_entity.id
_entity.type
_entity.pdbx_description
1 polymer ?
#
loop_
_entity_poly.entity_id
_entity_poly.type
_entity_poly.pdbx_seq_one_letter_code
_entity_poly.pdbx_strand_id
1 'polypeptide(L)' 'MMIDPDEHRRGLGRVLLRHAEETLLARYPAIRLETFPDNVRARAFYEACGWVSGGLLEDEGPAKLVYTRSAAAPS' A
#
# COMPACT_ATOMS: atom_id res chain seq x y z
N MET A 1 2.11 3.61 5.98
CA MET A 1 3.28 3.12 6.76
C MET A 1 4.30 4.25 6.85
N MET A 2 4.89 4.47 8.01
CA MET A 2 5.96 5.45 8.21
C MET A 2 7.23 4.68 8.56
N ILE A 3 8.29 4.86 7.77
CA ILE A 3 9.64 4.42 8.12
C ILE A 3 10.36 5.67 8.62
N ASP A 4 11.20 5.52 9.63
CA ASP A 4 12.09 6.59 10.07
C ASP A 4 12.88 7.15 8.86
N PRO A 5 12.88 8.48 8.62
CA PRO A 5 13.65 9.12 7.56
C PRO A 5 15.11 8.67 7.46
N ASP A 6 15.76 8.44 8.59
CA ASP A 6 17.17 8.06 8.65
C ASP A 6 17.40 6.60 8.22
N GLU A 7 16.33 5.79 8.23
CA GLU A 7 16.33 4.38 7.81
C GLU A 7 15.76 4.18 6.39
N HIS A 8 15.53 5.27 5.67
CA HIS A 8 15.06 5.21 4.28
C HIS A 8 16.12 4.62 3.33
N ARG A 9 15.64 4.09 2.18
CA ARG A 9 16.47 3.52 1.09
C ARG A 9 17.24 2.23 1.44
N ARG A 10 17.03 1.64 2.61
CA ARG A 10 17.57 0.31 2.98
C ARG A 10 16.66 -0.87 2.62
N GLY A 11 15.58 -0.62 1.88
CA GLY A 11 14.60 -1.64 1.51
C GLY A 11 13.61 -2.05 2.61
N LEU A 12 13.71 -1.47 3.82
CA LEU A 12 12.84 -1.80 4.96
C LEU A 12 11.34 -1.64 4.66
N GLY A 13 10.97 -0.61 3.90
CA GLY A 13 9.58 -0.44 3.46
C GLY A 13 9.07 -1.62 2.65
N ARG A 14 9.89 -2.21 1.77
CA ARG A 14 9.51 -3.39 0.98
C ARG A 14 9.39 -4.63 1.86
N VAL A 15 10.29 -4.79 2.84
CA VAL A 15 10.25 -5.93 3.78
C VAL A 15 8.95 -5.90 4.60
N LEU A 16 8.63 -4.75 5.19
CA LEU A 16 7.41 -4.60 5.99
C LEU A 16 6.15 -4.76 5.13
N LEU A 17 6.12 -4.13 3.95
CA LEU A 17 4.96 -4.23 3.06
C LEU A 17 4.74 -5.68 2.62
N ARG A 18 5.81 -6.40 2.22
CA ARG A 18 5.74 -7.81 1.85
C ARG A 18 5.24 -8.68 2.99
N HIS A 19 5.75 -8.50 4.20
CA HIS A 19 5.31 -9.26 5.36
C HIS A 19 3.82 -9.02 5.67
N ALA A 20 3.35 -7.78 5.55
CA ALA A 20 1.93 -7.45 5.73
C ALA A 20 1.06 -8.09 4.63
N GLU A 21 1.50 -8.04 3.38
CA GLU A 21 0.83 -8.69 2.24
C GLU A 21 0.70 -10.20 2.46
N GLU A 22 1.79 -10.89 2.78
CA GLU A 22 1.80 -12.34 3.02
C GLU A 22 0.86 -12.71 4.19
N THR A 23 0.91 -11.94 5.28
CA THR A 23 0.10 -12.21 6.48
C THR A 23 -1.40 -12.01 6.23
N LEU A 24 -1.77 -10.93 5.53
CA LEU A 24 -3.17 -10.58 5.31
C LEU A 24 -3.79 -11.36 4.15
N LEU A 25 -3.07 -11.58 3.06
CA LEU A 25 -3.58 -12.34 1.91
C LEU A 25 -3.72 -13.84 2.20
N ALA A 26 -3.06 -14.35 3.24
CA ALA A 26 -3.35 -15.69 3.77
C ALA A 26 -4.75 -15.81 4.41
N ARG A 27 -5.41 -14.68 4.71
CA ARG A 27 -6.69 -14.64 5.44
C ARG A 27 -7.81 -13.94 4.66
N TYR A 28 -7.46 -13.03 3.77
CA TYR A 28 -8.41 -12.19 3.04
C TYR A 28 -8.13 -12.25 1.54
N PRO A 29 -9.16 -12.30 0.68
CA PRO A 29 -8.99 -12.39 -0.77
C PRO A 29 -8.40 -11.10 -1.37
N ALA A 30 -8.57 -9.98 -0.68
CA ALA A 30 -8.01 -8.70 -1.05
C ALA A 30 -7.73 -7.84 0.19
N ILE A 31 -6.76 -6.95 0.06
CA ILE A 31 -6.37 -5.96 1.06
C ILE A 31 -6.35 -4.57 0.43
N ARG A 32 -6.54 -3.54 1.25
CA ARG A 32 -6.43 -2.15 0.83
C ARG A 32 -5.54 -1.34 1.76
N LEU A 33 -4.97 -0.28 1.22
CA LEU A 33 -4.34 0.79 1.98
C LEU A 33 -4.81 2.14 1.46
N GLU A 34 -4.70 3.16 2.31
CA GLU A 34 -5.07 4.53 2.00
C GLU A 34 -3.82 5.43 2.14
N THR A 35 -3.70 6.41 1.25
CA THR A 35 -2.68 7.46 1.34
C THR A 35 -3.27 8.79 0.90
N PHE A 36 -2.68 9.91 1.30
CA PHE A 36 -3.08 11.20 0.75
C PHE A 36 -2.64 11.34 -0.73
N PRO A 37 -3.44 12.01 -1.58
CA PRO A 37 -3.11 12.23 -2.98
C PRO A 37 -1.78 12.98 -3.20
N ASP A 38 -1.42 13.88 -2.28
CA ASP A 38 -0.20 14.68 -2.30
C ASP A 38 1.06 13.92 -1.82
N ASN A 39 0.90 12.74 -1.22
CA ASN A 39 2.01 11.90 -0.81
C ASN A 39 2.59 11.12 -2.00
N VAL A 40 3.19 11.86 -2.93
CA VAL A 40 3.76 11.35 -4.19
C VAL A 40 4.74 10.20 -3.95
N ARG A 41 5.52 10.28 -2.86
CA ARG A 41 6.49 9.25 -2.51
C ARG A 41 5.84 7.93 -2.12
N ALA A 42 4.80 7.96 -1.29
CA ALA A 42 4.09 6.75 -0.90
C ALA A 42 3.36 6.13 -2.10
N ARG A 43 2.72 6.96 -2.92
CA ARG A 43 2.05 6.54 -4.17
C ARG A 43 3.01 5.79 -5.10
N ALA A 44 4.13 6.41 -5.46
CA ALA A 44 5.15 5.79 -6.30
C ALA A 44 5.72 4.50 -5.69
N PHE A 45 5.87 4.46 -4.36
CA PHE A 45 6.32 3.26 -3.67
C PHE A 45 5.32 2.09 -3.77
N TYR A 46 4.02 2.34 -3.54
CA TYR A 46 2.99 1.30 -3.63
C TYR A 46 2.81 0.81 -5.07
N GLU A 47 2.79 1.72 -6.05
CA GLU A 47 2.75 1.39 -7.49
C GLU A 47 3.95 0.52 -7.89
N ALA A 48 5.16 0.87 -7.45
CA ALA A 48 6.36 0.06 -7.69
C ALA A 48 6.34 -1.31 -6.99
N CYS A 49 5.48 -1.53 -6.01
CA CYS A 49 5.24 -2.82 -5.35
C CYS A 49 4.07 -3.61 -5.97
N GLY A 50 3.46 -3.09 -7.04
CA GLY A 50 2.37 -3.75 -7.77
C GLY A 50 0.98 -3.54 -7.18
N TRP A 51 0.80 -2.54 -6.31
CA TRP A 51 -0.52 -2.15 -5.84
C TRP A 51 -1.25 -1.35 -6.91
N VAL A 52 -2.56 -1.54 -7.01
CA VAL A 52 -3.41 -0.89 -8.02
C VAL A 52 -4.21 0.23 -7.36
N SER A 53 -4.18 1.43 -7.93
CA SER A 53 -5.01 2.54 -7.47
C SER A 53 -6.48 2.27 -7.78
N GLY A 54 -7.32 2.24 -6.75
CA GLY A 54 -8.78 2.09 -6.83
C GLY A 54 -9.54 3.41 -6.93
N GLY A 55 -8.84 4.54 -6.92
CA GLY A 55 -9.43 5.88 -7.01
C GLY A 55 -9.48 6.64 -5.69
N LEU A 56 -10.08 7.83 -5.75
CA LEU A 56 -10.24 8.71 -4.58
C LEU A 56 -11.40 8.21 -3.71
N LEU A 57 -11.15 8.21 -2.40
CA LEU A 57 -12.16 8.09 -1.37
C LEU A 57 -12.42 9.50 -0.84
N GLU A 58 -13.61 10.00 -1.14
CA GLU A 58 -14.16 11.24 -0.60
C GLU A 58 -15.09 10.86 0.54
N ASP A 59 -14.72 11.28 1.75
CA ASP A 59 -15.51 11.10 2.99
C ASP A 59 -15.61 12.48 3.67
N GLU A 60 -16.18 12.58 4.87
CA GLU A 60 -16.26 13.86 5.62
C GLU A 60 -14.88 14.48 5.97
N GLY A 61 -13.78 13.83 5.62
CA GLY A 61 -12.40 14.25 5.85
C GLY A 61 -11.58 14.55 4.58
N PRO A 62 -10.27 14.77 4.72
CA PRO A 62 -9.38 15.01 3.58
C PRO A 62 -9.42 13.83 2.61
N ALA A 63 -9.44 14.14 1.31
CA ALA A 63 -9.45 13.14 0.25
C ALA A 63 -8.29 12.15 0.41
N LYS A 64 -8.58 10.86 0.20
CA LYS A 64 -7.59 9.79 0.24
C LYS A 64 -7.57 9.06 -1.08
N LEU A 65 -6.43 8.56 -1.48
CA LEU A 65 -6.28 7.61 -2.58
C LEU A 65 -6.22 6.20 -2.01
N VAL A 66 -7.07 5.32 -2.55
CA VAL A 66 -7.11 3.91 -2.15
C VAL A 66 -6.27 3.09 -3.10
N TYR A 67 -5.45 2.20 -2.55
CA TYR A 67 -4.77 1.17 -3.32
C TYR A 67 -5.24 -0.22 -2.86
N THR A 68 -5.37 -1.14 -3.81
CA THR A 68 -5.79 -2.52 -3.55
C THR A 68 -4.76 -3.53 -4.03
N ARG A 69 -4.75 -4.69 -3.37
CA ARG A 69 -4.01 -5.87 -3.79
C ARG A 69 -4.84 -7.11 -3.50
N SER A 70 -4.91 -8.01 -4.46
CA SER A 70 -5.63 -9.29 -4.32
C SER A 70 -4.63 -10.43 -4.18
N ALA A 71 -5.06 -11.52 -3.53
CA ALA A 71 -4.34 -12.77 -3.60
C ALA A 71 -4.25 -13.19 -5.07
N ALA A 72 -3.08 -13.64 -5.53
CA ALA A 72 -2.98 -14.24 -6.85
C ALA A 72 -3.97 -15.40 -6.92
N ALA A 73 -4.74 -15.49 -8.01
CA ALA A 73 -5.60 -16.63 -8.22
C ALA A 73 -4.73 -17.91 -8.16
N PRO A 74 -5.10 -18.94 -7.38
CA PRO A 74 -4.39 -20.20 -7.43
C PRO A 74 -4.41 -20.70 -8.89
N SER A 75 -3.21 -20.96 -9.43
CA SER A 75 -3.04 -21.50 -10.79
C SER A 75 -3.51 -22.94 -10.88
#